data_AF-A0A964R2V6-F1
#
_entry.id   AF-A0A964R2V6-F1
#
_cell.length_a   1.000
_cell.length_b   1.000
_cell.length_c   1.000
_cell.angle_alpha   90.00
_cell.angle_beta   90.00
_cell.angle_gamma   90.00
#
_symmetry.space_group_name_H-M   'P 1'
#
loop_
_entity.id
_entity.type
_entity.pdbx_description
1 polymer ?
#
loop_
_entity_poly.entity_id
_entity_poly.type
_entity_poly.pdbx_seq_one_letter_code
_entity_poly.pdbx_strand_id
1 'polypeptide(L)'
;MVNSARRSENYRCESHLATRNCYEDSSKKNSTYGWNFSRYTAGVALKLSFYGGAGKVTGSNFLIEGARGKVLVDCGIEQGADFVQEHIYGPFPYDVENIDALVLTHAHLDHVGRIPKLVHD
;
A
#
# COMPACT_ATOMS: atom_id res chain seq x y z
N MET A 1 17.32 -0.93 30.90
CA MET A 1 17.42 -0.44 29.51
C MET A 1 16.01 -0.38 28.94
N VAL A 2 15.59 0.86 28.69
CA VAL A 2 14.38 1.40 28.02
C VAL A 2 13.21 0.49 27.58
N ASN A 3 12.12 0.66 28.32
CA ASN A 3 10.69 0.74 27.97
C ASN A 3 10.21 0.41 26.54
N SER A 4 9.29 -0.55 26.47
CA SER A 4 8.34 -0.76 25.37
C SER A 4 7.15 0.20 25.48
N ALA A 5 7.10 1.20 24.60
CA ALA A 5 5.88 1.93 24.29
C ALA A 5 5.99 2.47 22.85
N ARG A 6 5.08 2.08 21.97
CA ARG A 6 4.61 2.77 20.73
C ARG A 6 3.66 1.80 20.03
N ARG A 7 2.34 1.90 20.25
CA ARG A 7 1.37 2.79 19.57
C ARG A 7 1.40 2.55 18.05
N SER A 8 0.34 1.88 17.60
CA SER A 8 -0.05 1.68 16.20
C SER A 8 -0.16 3.02 15.48
N GLU A 9 0.77 3.30 14.58
CA GLU A 9 0.68 4.45 13.69
C GLU A 9 0.67 3.94 12.25
N ASN A 10 -0.46 4.21 11.58
CA ASN A 10 -0.76 3.90 10.21
C ASN A 10 0.41 4.29 9.28
N TYR A 11 0.96 3.32 8.55
CA TYR A 11 1.98 3.58 7.55
C TYR A 11 1.38 4.30 6.33
N ARG A 12 1.42 5.64 6.35
CA ARG A 12 1.16 6.51 5.21
C ARG A 12 2.47 6.65 4.43
N CYS A 13 2.52 6.11 3.22
CA CYS A 13 3.68 6.24 2.33
C CYS A 13 3.69 7.66 1.73
N GLU A 14 4.60 8.53 2.18
CA GLU A 14 4.81 9.84 1.56
C GLU A 14 5.67 9.71 0.30
N SER A 15 5.08 10.00 -0.86
CA SER A 15 5.76 9.99 -2.15
C SER A 15 6.82 11.08 -2.20
N HIS A 16 8.08 10.65 -2.34
CA HIS A 16 9.27 11.48 -2.54
C HIS A 16 9.24 12.22 -3.88
N LEU A 17 8.57 13.38 -3.95
CA LEU A 17 8.87 14.42 -4.95
C LEU A 17 8.46 15.81 -4.39
N ALA A 18 9.00 16.16 -3.22
CA ALA A 18 8.97 17.54 -2.74
C ALA A 18 10.15 18.30 -3.36
N THR A 19 9.93 18.98 -4.50
CA THR A 19 10.88 20.00 -4.93
C THR A 19 10.84 21.15 -3.93
N ARG A 20 11.91 21.33 -3.15
CA ARG A 20 12.11 22.50 -2.29
C ARG A 20 12.12 23.76 -3.16
N ASN A 21 11.04 24.54 -3.13
CA ASN A 21 11.13 25.95 -3.48
C ASN A 21 11.06 26.74 -2.17
N CYS A 22 12.21 27.22 -1.73
CA CYS A 22 12.31 28.22 -0.68
C CYS A 22 11.73 29.52 -1.25
N TYR A 23 10.58 29.95 -0.75
CA TYR A 23 10.10 31.31 -0.98
C TYR A 23 10.06 32.01 0.38
N GLU A 24 10.94 33.01 0.55
CA GLU A 24 10.94 33.86 1.74
C GLU A 24 9.97 35.02 1.52
N ASP A 25 8.82 35.00 2.20
CA ASP A 25 8.01 36.20 2.42
C ASP A 25 8.60 36.96 3.60
N SER A 26 9.31 38.05 3.30
CA SER A 26 10.00 38.92 4.25
C SER A 26 9.05 39.74 5.16
N SER A 27 7.74 39.47 5.18
CA SER A 27 6.76 40.29 5.91
C SER A 27 6.09 39.63 7.13
N LYS A 28 6.34 38.35 7.45
CA LYS A 28 5.68 37.68 8.60
C LYS A 28 6.66 36.87 9.46
N LYS A 29 7.04 37.41 10.63
CA LYS A 29 7.86 36.76 11.66
C LYS A 29 7.08 35.69 12.45
N ASN A 30 6.56 34.66 11.78
CA ASN A 30 6.15 33.39 12.39
C ASN A 30 6.13 32.31 11.30
N SER A 31 7.14 31.43 11.33
CA SER A 31 7.31 30.31 10.41
C SER A 31 6.10 29.38 10.50
N THR A 32 5.18 29.55 9.57
CA THR A 32 4.05 28.65 9.39
C THR A 32 4.44 27.74 8.24
N TYR A 33 4.75 26.47 8.52
CA TYR A 33 5.02 25.46 7.50
C TYR A 33 3.70 25.13 6.77
N GLY A 34 3.33 25.98 5.81
CA GLY A 34 2.17 25.79 4.95
C GLY A 34 2.52 24.88 3.77
N TRP A 35 2.01 23.66 3.76
CA TRP A 35 2.05 22.80 2.58
C TRP A 35 0.97 23.23 1.59
N ASN A 36 1.34 23.97 0.55
CA ASN A 36 0.43 24.29 -0.55
C ASN A 36 0.29 23.10 -1.51
N PHE A 37 -0.73 22.26 -1.29
CA PHE A 37 -1.12 21.15 -2.15
C PHE A 37 -1.94 21.59 -3.39
N SER A 38 -1.59 22.72 -4.02
CA SER A 38 -2.47 23.38 -5.01
C SER A 38 -2.37 22.87 -6.46
N ARG A 39 -1.85 21.67 -6.72
CA ARG A 39 -1.92 21.03 -8.06
C ARG A 39 -2.10 19.51 -7.98
N TYR A 40 -3.09 19.04 -7.23
CA TYR A 40 -3.76 17.81 -7.64
C TYR A 40 -4.89 18.24 -8.57
N THR A 41 -4.83 17.84 -9.84
CA THR A 41 -5.97 17.94 -10.75
C THR A 41 -7.20 17.40 -10.03
N ALA A 42 -8.21 18.25 -9.83
CA ALA A 42 -9.46 17.87 -9.21
C ALA A 42 -10.03 16.63 -9.93
N GLY A 43 -10.06 15.48 -9.24
CA GLY A 43 -10.87 14.33 -9.67
C GLY A 43 -10.26 12.94 -9.64
N VAL A 44 -8.98 12.72 -9.31
CA VAL A 44 -8.44 11.34 -9.25
C VAL A 44 -7.56 11.14 -8.02
N ALA A 45 -8.13 10.52 -6.98
CA ALA A 45 -7.36 10.02 -5.84
C ALA A 45 -6.82 8.62 -6.20
N LEU A 46 -5.50 8.45 -6.05
CA LEU A 46 -4.87 7.12 -6.06
C LEU A 46 -4.87 6.56 -4.65
N LYS A 47 -5.28 5.30 -4.49
CA LYS A 47 -5.29 4.59 -3.20
C LYS A 47 -4.47 3.32 -3.32
N LEU A 48 -3.54 3.13 -2.38
CA LEU A 48 -2.74 1.92 -2.22
C LEU A 48 -3.17 1.22 -0.93
N SER A 49 -3.57 -0.03 -1.04
CA SER A 49 -3.98 -0.87 0.09
C SER A 49 -3.03 -2.07 0.22
N PHE A 50 -2.62 -2.36 1.45
CA PHE A 50 -1.73 -3.48 1.77
C PHE A 50 -2.55 -4.61 2.38
N TYR A 51 -2.64 -5.74 1.69
CA TYR A 51 -3.37 -6.93 2.14
C TYR A 51 -2.44 -8.10 2.51
N GLY A 52 -1.13 -7.90 2.32
CA GLY A 52 -0.06 -8.82 2.70
C GLY A 52 1.31 -8.18 2.48
N GLY A 53 2.39 -8.78 2.98
CA GLY A 53 3.76 -8.23 2.86
C GLY A 53 4.04 -6.93 3.65
N ALA A 54 3.05 -6.35 4.34
CA ALA A 54 3.26 -5.20 5.22
C ALA A 54 3.65 -5.65 6.63
N GLY A 55 4.89 -5.38 7.04
CA GLY A 55 5.44 -5.85 8.32
C GLY A 55 5.80 -7.34 8.35
N LYS A 56 5.76 -8.01 7.20
CA LYS A 56 6.16 -9.41 6.99
C LYS A 56 6.98 -9.52 5.71
N VAL A 57 7.83 -10.54 5.60
CA VAL A 57 8.65 -10.78 4.40
C VAL A 57 7.85 -11.52 3.31
N THR A 58 6.83 -12.30 3.71
CA THR A 58 6.12 -13.22 2.84
C THR A 58 4.64 -12.82 2.66
N GLY A 59 4.00 -13.38 1.63
CA GLY A 59 2.59 -13.14 1.34
C GLY A 59 2.31 -11.76 0.77
N SER A 60 3.13 -11.29 -0.18
CA SER A 60 2.92 -10.02 -0.89
C SER A 60 1.55 -9.97 -1.56
N ASN A 61 0.77 -8.92 -1.30
CA ASN A 61 -0.55 -8.69 -1.86
C ASN A 61 -0.94 -7.22 -1.72
N PHE A 62 -0.92 -6.47 -2.82
CA PHE A 62 -1.14 -5.02 -2.81
C PHE A 62 -2.18 -4.61 -3.85
N LEU A 63 -3.15 -3.79 -3.47
CA LEU A 63 -4.17 -3.28 -4.39
C LEU A 63 -3.94 -1.79 -4.65
N ILE A 64 -3.82 -1.44 -5.92
CA ILE A 64 -3.73 -0.07 -6.39
C ILE A 64 -5.06 0.30 -7.06
N GLU A 65 -5.75 1.29 -6.52
CA GLU A 65 -7.02 1.80 -7.04
C GLU A 65 -6.80 3.22 -7.57
N GLY A 66 -7.22 3.47 -8.82
CA GLY A 66 -7.23 4.79 -9.44
C GLY A 66 -8.52 5.03 -10.22
N ALA A 67 -8.67 6.21 -10.83
CA ALA A 67 -9.90 6.54 -11.55
C ALA A 67 -10.17 5.67 -12.79
N ARG A 68 -9.16 4.95 -13.28
CA ARG A 68 -9.25 4.13 -14.50
C ARG A 68 -9.38 2.64 -14.23
N GLY A 69 -9.25 2.20 -12.98
CA GLY A 69 -9.26 0.79 -12.65
C GLY A 69 -8.49 0.42 -11.38
N LYS A 70 -8.46 -0.88 -11.12
CA LYS A 70 -7.82 -1.54 -9.99
C LYS A 70 -6.81 -2.55 -10.49
N VAL A 71 -5.58 -2.44 -9.98
CA VAL A 71 -4.49 -3.35 -10.28
C VAL A 71 -4.05 -4.04 -9.01
N LEU A 72 -4.01 -5.37 -9.04
CA LEU A 72 -3.42 -6.18 -8.00
C LEU A 72 -1.94 -6.39 -8.31
N VAL A 73 -1.07 -6.18 -7.33
CA VAL A 73 0.37 -6.45 -7.41
C VAL A 73 0.67 -7.60 -6.46
N ASP A 74 1.09 -8.71 -7.05
CA ASP A 74 1.33 -10.00 -6.41
C ASP A 74 0.10 -10.60 -5.69
N CYS A 75 0.10 -11.91 -5.56
CA CYS A 75 -0.88 -12.68 -4.81
C CYS A 75 -0.18 -13.87 -4.14
N GLY A 76 0.59 -13.55 -3.11
CA GLY A 76 1.51 -14.47 -2.44
C GLY A 76 0.92 -15.26 -1.28
N ILE A 77 1.54 -16.39 -0.95
CA ILE A 77 1.27 -17.16 0.28
C ILE A 77 2.20 -16.67 1.42
N GLU A 78 1.64 -16.50 2.62
CA GLU A 78 2.42 -16.27 3.83
C GLU A 78 3.17 -17.55 4.25
N GLN A 79 4.48 -17.45 4.46
CA GLN A 79 5.36 -18.56 4.87
C GLN A 79 6.01 -18.27 6.23
N GLY A 80 6.30 -19.32 7.00
CA GLY A 80 6.94 -19.25 8.32
C GLY A 80 6.23 -20.11 9.35
N ALA A 81 6.69 -20.09 10.61
CA ALA A 81 6.04 -20.83 11.69
C ALA A 81 4.72 -20.18 12.15
N ASP A 82 4.60 -18.86 11.96
CA ASP A 82 3.46 -18.05 12.43
C ASP A 82 2.40 -17.84 11.32
N PHE A 83 2.35 -18.71 10.31
CA PHE A 83 1.40 -18.55 9.22
C PHE A 83 -0.04 -18.80 9.70
N VAL A 84 -0.96 -17.95 9.26
CA VAL A 84 -2.38 -18.04 9.60
C VAL A 84 -3.10 -18.65 8.40
N GLN A 85 -3.73 -19.82 8.57
CA GLN A 85 -4.46 -20.50 7.49
C GLN A 85 -5.54 -19.64 6.86
N GLU A 86 -6.24 -18.83 7.66
CA GLU A 86 -7.25 -17.87 7.18
C GLU A 86 -6.68 -16.89 6.15
N HIS A 87 -5.43 -16.45 6.31
CA HIS A 87 -4.79 -15.54 5.34
C HIS A 87 -4.47 -16.22 4.00
N ILE A 88 -4.44 -17.55 3.97
CA ILE A 88 -4.12 -18.34 2.77
C ILE A 88 -5.42 -18.75 2.07
N TYR A 89 -6.34 -19.36 2.82
CA TYR A 89 -7.54 -20.02 2.29
C TYR A 89 -8.82 -19.22 2.48
N GLY A 90 -8.84 -18.25 3.40
CA GLY A 90 -9.98 -17.37 3.62
C GLY A 90 -10.25 -16.46 2.43
N PRO A 91 -11.45 -15.86 2.37
CA PRO A 91 -11.84 -14.98 1.27
C PRO A 91 -10.92 -13.77 1.18
N PHE A 92 -10.79 -13.21 -0.02
CA PHE A 92 -10.07 -11.95 -0.18
C PHE A 92 -10.83 -10.80 0.49
N PRO A 93 -10.14 -9.88 1.19
CA PRO A 93 -10.75 -8.72 1.85
C PRO A 93 -11.08 -7.58 0.84
N TYR A 94 -11.19 -7.92 -0.44
CA TYR A 94 -11.50 -7.05 -1.55
C TYR A 94 -12.26 -7.84 -2.60
N ASP A 95 -12.95 -7.11 -3.46
CA ASP A 95 -13.71 -7.67 -4.56
C ASP A 95 -12.76 -8.08 -5.70
N VAL A 96 -12.63 -9.40 -5.90
CA VAL A 96 -11.74 -10.00 -6.90
C VAL A 96 -12.27 -9.84 -8.32
N GLU A 97 -13.59 -9.80 -8.52
CA GLU A 97 -14.22 -9.66 -9.84
C GLU A 97 -13.97 -8.27 -10.44
N ASN A 98 -13.73 -7.27 -9.58
CA ASN A 98 -13.46 -5.89 -9.96
C ASN A 98 -11.97 -5.56 -10.13
N ILE A 99 -11.09 -6.55 -10.25
CA ILE A 99 -9.66 -6.36 -10.51
C ILE A 99 -9.41 -6.45 -12.02
N ASP A 100 -8.86 -5.38 -12.60
CA ASP A 100 -8.63 -5.31 -14.05
C ASP A 100 -7.37 -6.07 -14.49
N ALA A 101 -6.36 -6.12 -13.62
CA ALA A 101 -5.09 -6.75 -13.93
C ALA A 101 -4.37 -7.24 -12.68
N LEU A 102 -3.62 -8.33 -12.84
CA LEU A 102 -2.63 -8.81 -11.89
C LEU A 102 -1.23 -8.61 -12.45
N VAL A 103 -0.38 -7.91 -11.70
CA VAL A 103 1.04 -7.71 -12.01
C VAL A 103 1.86 -8.59 -11.07
N LEU A 104 2.72 -9.44 -11.66
CA LEU A 104 3.64 -10.29 -10.90
C LEU A 104 5.03 -9.69 -10.93
N THR A 105 5.63 -9.52 -9.76
CA THR A 105 6.99 -9.01 -9.66
C THR A 105 8.01 -10.09 -10.00
N HIS A 106 7.81 -11.32 -9.51
CA HIS A 106 8.61 -12.50 -9.81
C HIS A 106 7.91 -13.79 -9.36
N ALA A 107 8.51 -14.95 -9.63
CA ALA A 107 7.86 -16.26 -9.53
C ALA A 107 8.10 -17.02 -8.20
N HIS A 108 8.39 -16.33 -7.09
CA HIS A 108 8.46 -17.00 -5.78
C HIS A 108 7.06 -17.18 -5.16
N LEU A 109 6.89 -18.23 -4.34
CA LEU A 109 5.58 -18.62 -3.78
C LEU A 109 4.93 -17.53 -2.90
N ASP A 110 5.74 -16.71 -2.24
CA ASP A 110 5.31 -15.54 -1.48
C ASP A 110 4.89 -14.35 -2.34
N HIS A 111 4.89 -14.50 -3.67
CA HIS A 111 4.36 -13.54 -4.65
C HIS A 111 3.30 -14.15 -5.58
N VAL A 112 3.34 -15.45 -5.84
CA VAL A 112 2.41 -16.11 -6.81
C VAL A 112 1.53 -17.21 -6.21
N GLY A 113 1.77 -17.60 -4.96
CA GLY A 113 1.22 -18.84 -4.41
C GLY A 113 -0.31 -18.86 -4.26
N ARG A 114 -0.97 -17.70 -4.12
CA ARG A 114 -2.44 -17.60 -3.97
C ARG A 114 -3.17 -17.34 -5.30
N ILE A 115 -2.47 -17.25 -6.43
CA ILE A 115 -3.09 -17.05 -7.75
C ILE A 115 -4.13 -18.13 -8.08
N PRO A 116 -3.90 -19.44 -7.82
CA PRO A 116 -4.91 -20.45 -8.12
C PRO A 116 -6.23 -20.23 -7.37
N LYS A 117 -6.15 -19.69 -6.14
CA LYS A 117 -7.34 -19.30 -5.37
C LYS A 117 -7.99 -18.04 -5.97
N LEU A 118 -7.19 -17.03 -6.31
CA LEU A 118 -7.67 -15.79 -6.94
C LEU A 118 -8.46 -16.05 -8.24
N VAL A 119 -8.07 -17.05 -9.03
CA VAL A 119 -8.75 -17.40 -10.29
C VAL A 119 -10.01 -18.23 -10.05
N HIS A 120 -10.11 -18.90 -8.91
CA HIS A 120 -11.26 -19.73 -8.56
C HIS A 120 -12.38 -18.94 -7.88
N ASP A 121 -12.02 -17.96 -7.05
CA ASP A 121 -12.95 -17.06 -6.35
C ASP A 121 -13.54 -16.01 -7.30
#